data_AF-A0A937C5F0-F1
#
_entry.id   AF-A0A937C5F0-F1
#
_cell.length_a   1.000
_cell.length_b   1.000
_cell.length_c   1.000
_cell.angle_alpha   90.00
_cell.angle_beta   90.00
_cell.angle_gamma   90.00
#
_symmetry.space_group_name_H-M   'P 1'
#
loop_
_entity.id
_entity.type
_entity.pdbx_description
1 polymer ?
#
loop_
_entity_poly.entity_id
_entity_poly.type
_entity_poly.pdbx_seq_one_letter_code
_entity_poly.pdbx_strand_id
1 'polypeptide(L)'
;MRCCEKLLRSVFFGVFLLLAAQGTQATDISVRNPQLLPNDEGYSLAADININFNTRLEEAVNKGVVLYFAAEFELTQARWYWFDEKIIRRSKTFQLSYHALTRQYRLSTGALHQSFDSLDEALRVMSRLRNWQVLEKGEVKTGQTYLAGLRMRLDLTQMAKTFQVSALANKDWNLSSDWHRWSFTPTDGTPATPTVPVTPAAPALSPTTPPGPPVATESAAGEGK
;
A
#
# COMPACT_ATOMS: atom_id res chain seq x y z
N MET A 1 -38.46 -16.21 -50.71
CA MET A 1 -36.98 -16.18 -50.58
C MET A 1 -36.40 -14.94 -49.87
N ARG A 2 -37.17 -13.84 -49.61
CA ARG A 2 -36.68 -12.62 -48.92
C ARG A 2 -36.66 -12.65 -47.38
N CYS A 3 -37.17 -13.71 -46.74
CA CYS A 3 -37.16 -13.83 -45.27
C CYS A 3 -35.84 -14.38 -44.71
N CYS A 4 -35.19 -15.32 -45.42
CA CYS A 4 -33.92 -15.90 -44.99
C CYS A 4 -32.79 -14.86 -44.91
N GLU A 5 -32.73 -13.89 -45.83
CA GLU A 5 -31.68 -12.87 -45.83
C GLU A 5 -31.77 -11.89 -44.65
N LYS A 6 -32.99 -11.63 -44.14
CA LYS A 6 -33.21 -10.76 -42.98
C LYS A 6 -32.88 -11.47 -41.67
N LEU A 7 -33.20 -12.76 -41.57
CA LEU A 7 -32.83 -13.60 -40.43
C LEU A 7 -31.31 -13.82 -40.38
N LEU A 8 -30.66 -14.05 -41.52
CA LEU A 8 -29.21 -14.23 -41.58
C LEU A 8 -28.45 -12.96 -41.17
N ARG A 9 -28.91 -11.78 -41.62
CA ARG A 9 -28.32 -10.48 -41.22
C ARG A 9 -28.51 -10.18 -39.73
N SER A 10 -29.67 -10.53 -39.15
CA SER A 10 -29.93 -10.27 -37.74
C SER A 10 -29.12 -11.20 -36.82
N VAL A 11 -28.92 -12.46 -37.23
CA VAL A 11 -28.04 -13.39 -36.50
C VAL A 11 -26.58 -12.96 -36.61
N PHE A 12 -26.13 -12.51 -37.79
CA PHE A 12 -24.77 -11.99 -37.96
C PHE A 12 -24.51 -10.73 -37.13
N PHE A 13 -25.48 -9.82 -37.04
CA PHE A 13 -25.36 -8.61 -36.23
C PHE A 13 -25.37 -8.92 -34.72
N GLY A 14 -26.16 -9.91 -34.28
CA GLY A 14 -26.17 -10.37 -32.89
C GLY A 14 -24.86 -11.06 -32.48
N VAL A 15 -24.29 -11.89 -33.35
CA VAL A 15 -22.99 -12.56 -33.11
C VAL A 15 -21.84 -11.56 -33.14
N PHE A 16 -21.88 -10.55 -34.02
CA PHE A 16 -20.87 -9.48 -34.07
C PHE A 16 -20.92 -8.58 -32.82
N LEU A 17 -22.11 -8.34 -32.25
CA LEU A 17 -22.25 -7.58 -31.01
C LEU A 17 -21.79 -8.37 -29.77
N LEU A 18 -21.97 -9.70 -29.77
CA LEU A 18 -21.49 -10.56 -28.67
C LEU A 18 -19.95 -10.71 -28.66
N LEU A 19 -19.30 -10.62 -29.83
CA LEU A 19 -17.85 -10.75 -29.94
C LEU A 19 -17.09 -9.46 -29.55
N ALA A 20 -17.77 -8.31 -29.48
CA ALA A 20 -17.20 -7.03 -29.06
C ALA A 20 -17.20 -6.84 -27.53
N ALA A 21 -17.85 -7.73 -26.77
CA ALA A 21 -17.91 -7.67 -25.31
C ALA A 21 -16.74 -8.39 -24.62
N GLN A 22 -15.59 -8.55 -25.30
CA GLN A 22 -14.39 -9.05 -24.65
C GLN A 22 -13.89 -7.96 -23.69
N GLY A 23 -14.04 -8.24 -22.40
CA GLY A 23 -13.80 -7.30 -21.32
C GLY A 23 -12.45 -6.60 -21.46
N THR A 24 -12.49 -5.28 -21.47
CA THR A 24 -11.33 -4.46 -21.12
C THR A 24 -10.95 -4.82 -19.69
N GLN A 25 -9.96 -5.71 -19.53
CA GLN A 25 -9.23 -5.85 -18.28
C GLN A 25 -8.58 -4.49 -18.03
N ALA A 26 -9.17 -3.72 -17.12
CA ALA A 26 -8.61 -2.44 -16.72
C ALA A 26 -7.29 -2.73 -15.99
N THR A 27 -6.19 -2.49 -16.70
CA THR A 27 -4.87 -2.39 -16.11
C THR A 27 -4.90 -1.22 -15.12
N ASP A 28 -4.76 -1.50 -13.83
CA ASP A 28 -4.82 -0.51 -12.76
C ASP A 28 -3.66 -0.76 -11.78
N ILE A 29 -3.11 0.32 -11.23
CA ILE A 29 -2.23 0.24 -10.08
C ILE A 29 -2.83 1.08 -8.96
N SER A 30 -3.06 0.44 -7.81
CA SER A 30 -3.61 1.07 -6.63
C SER A 30 -2.69 0.88 -5.41
N VAL A 31 -2.26 1.97 -4.80
CA VAL A 31 -1.45 1.94 -3.57
C VAL A 31 -2.37 1.76 -2.34
N ARG A 32 -2.05 0.81 -1.47
CA ARG A 32 -2.78 0.52 -0.22
C ARG A 32 -1.87 0.70 1.00
N ASN A 33 -2.45 1.32 2.03
CA ASN A 33 -1.87 1.49 3.36
C ASN A 33 -0.37 1.90 3.36
N PRO A 34 0.03 2.98 2.66
CA PRO A 34 1.40 3.45 2.75
C PRO A 34 1.64 4.06 4.13
N GLN A 35 2.68 3.58 4.81
CA GLN A 35 3.06 4.02 6.15
C GLN A 35 4.57 4.28 6.20
N LEU A 36 4.95 5.32 6.92
CA LEU A 36 6.35 5.62 7.23
C LEU A 36 6.63 5.13 8.64
N LEU A 37 7.56 4.19 8.75
CA LEU A 37 7.98 3.58 10.01
C LEU A 37 9.33 4.17 10.41
N PRO A 38 9.49 4.64 11.67
CA PRO A 38 10.78 5.06 12.17
C PRO A 38 11.75 3.87 12.19
N ASN A 39 13.00 4.12 11.82
CA ASN A 39 14.10 3.14 11.82
C ASN A 39 15.37 3.82 12.37
N ASP A 40 16.41 3.05 12.71
CA ASP A 40 17.66 3.58 13.27
C ASP A 40 18.32 4.67 12.38
N GLU A 41 18.18 4.54 11.06
CA GLU A 41 18.78 5.43 10.05
C GLU A 41 17.84 6.56 9.58
N GLY A 42 16.61 6.64 10.09
CA GLY A 42 15.61 7.63 9.68
C GLY A 42 14.19 7.06 9.58
N TYR A 43 13.58 7.12 8.40
CA TYR A 43 12.25 6.52 8.16
C TYR A 43 12.25 5.61 6.93
N SER A 44 11.62 4.46 7.09
CA SER A 44 11.39 3.49 6.05
C SER A 44 9.93 3.50 5.59
N LEU A 45 9.72 3.37 4.28
CA LEU A 45 8.40 3.25 3.69
C LEU A 45 7.99 1.78 3.62
N ALA A 46 6.80 1.49 4.14
CA ALA A 46 6.09 0.24 3.95
C ALA A 46 4.77 0.53 3.21
N ALA A 47 4.55 -0.14 2.08
CA ALA A 47 3.33 0.01 1.30
C ALA A 47 2.99 -1.28 0.56
N ASP A 48 1.71 -1.51 0.31
CA ASP A 48 1.21 -2.62 -0.47
C ASP A 48 0.58 -2.06 -1.76
N ILE A 49 1.17 -2.36 -2.91
CA ILE A 49 0.72 -1.85 -4.19
C ILE A 49 -0.01 -2.94 -4.93
N ASN A 50 -1.30 -2.79 -5.19
CA ASN A 50 -2.01 -3.71 -6.07
C ASN A 50 -1.68 -3.35 -7.53
N ILE A 51 -1.21 -4.34 -8.29
CA ILE A 51 -0.76 -4.17 -9.67
C ILE A 51 -1.55 -5.18 -10.51
N ASN A 52 -2.46 -4.71 -11.34
CA ASN A 52 -3.18 -5.57 -12.27
C ASN A 52 -2.46 -5.54 -13.62
N PHE A 53 -1.90 -6.66 -14.07
CA PHE A 53 -1.30 -6.76 -15.40
C PHE A 53 -2.37 -7.00 -16.45
N ASN A 54 -2.12 -6.52 -17.67
CA ASN A 54 -2.92 -6.92 -18.82
C ASN A 54 -2.23 -8.03 -19.60
N THR A 55 -2.99 -8.73 -20.42
CA THR A 55 -2.50 -9.84 -21.26
C THR A 55 -1.32 -9.42 -22.15
N ARG A 56 -1.26 -8.16 -22.58
CA ARG A 56 -0.17 -7.65 -23.44
C ARG A 56 1.16 -7.55 -22.71
N LEU A 57 1.15 -7.03 -21.48
CA LEU A 57 2.33 -6.94 -20.61
C LEU A 57 2.80 -8.33 -20.20
N GLU A 58 1.87 -9.23 -19.88
CA GLU A 58 2.19 -10.63 -19.59
C GLU A 58 2.88 -11.31 -20.78
N GLU A 59 2.28 -11.23 -21.97
CA GLU A 59 2.89 -11.76 -23.20
C GLU A 59 4.26 -11.12 -23.48
N ALA A 60 4.41 -9.82 -23.27
CA ALA A 60 5.67 -9.12 -23.49
C ALA A 60 6.77 -9.65 -22.57
N VAL A 61 6.50 -9.79 -21.27
CA VAL A 61 7.46 -10.37 -20.32
C VAL A 61 7.80 -11.79 -20.75
N ASN A 62 6.80 -12.62 -21.09
CA ASN A 62 7.02 -13.99 -21.55
C ASN A 62 7.84 -14.08 -22.85
N LYS A 63 7.77 -13.07 -23.71
CA LYS A 63 8.62 -12.93 -24.92
C LYS A 63 10.04 -12.43 -24.62
N GLY A 64 10.39 -12.25 -23.34
CA GLY A 64 11.70 -11.82 -22.88
C GLY A 64 11.87 -10.30 -22.84
N VAL A 65 10.79 -9.52 -22.96
CA VAL A 65 10.84 -8.07 -22.81
C VAL A 65 11.03 -7.73 -21.33
N VAL A 66 11.98 -6.85 -21.05
CA VAL A 66 12.26 -6.38 -19.70
C VAL A 66 11.35 -5.19 -19.38
N LEU A 67 10.55 -5.31 -18.32
CA LEU A 67 9.70 -4.24 -17.82
C LEU A 67 10.38 -3.52 -16.64
N TYR A 68 10.41 -2.19 -16.71
CA TYR A 68 10.96 -1.34 -15.66
C TYR A 68 9.84 -0.62 -14.93
N PHE A 69 9.71 -0.86 -13.63
CA PHE A 69 8.76 -0.16 -12.77
C PHE A 69 9.50 0.86 -11.90
N ALA A 70 9.05 2.10 -11.87
CA ALA A 70 9.58 3.13 -11.00
C ALA A 70 8.56 3.44 -9.89
N ALA A 71 8.94 3.21 -8.65
CA ALA A 71 8.23 3.69 -7.47
C ALA A 71 8.82 5.06 -7.08
N GLU A 72 7.99 6.09 -7.13
CA GLU A 72 8.35 7.48 -6.84
C GLU A 72 7.71 7.90 -5.52
N PHE A 73 8.54 8.36 -4.60
CA PHE A 73 8.13 8.91 -3.31
C PHE A 73 8.45 10.41 -3.28
N GLU A 74 7.47 11.20 -2.89
CA GLU A 74 7.61 12.64 -2.65
C GLU A 74 7.21 12.96 -1.20
N LEU A 75 7.98 13.82 -0.54
CA LEU A 75 7.61 14.39 0.75
C LEU A 75 7.65 15.90 0.63
N THR A 76 6.52 16.55 0.90
CA THR A 76 6.39 18.01 0.88
C THR A 76 5.96 18.51 2.25
N GLN A 77 6.35 19.73 2.62
CA GLN A 77 5.91 20.32 3.89
C GLN A 77 4.55 21.00 3.70
N ALA A 78 3.55 20.65 4.50
CA ALA A 78 2.23 21.26 4.43
C ALA A 78 2.25 22.66 5.06
N ARG A 79 2.51 23.71 4.27
CA ARG A 79 2.52 25.11 4.73
C ARG A 79 1.43 25.93 4.05
N TRP A 80 0.71 26.70 4.87
CA TRP A 80 -0.53 27.35 4.48
C TRP A 80 -0.35 28.50 3.50
N TYR A 81 0.78 29.21 3.45
CA TYR A 81 0.92 30.31 2.50
C TYR A 81 2.44 30.66 2.35
N TRP A 82 2.88 30.84 1.10
CA TRP A 82 4.06 31.56 0.55
C TRP A 82 5.53 31.03 0.56
N PHE A 83 6.17 30.42 1.57
CA PHE A 83 7.63 30.12 1.42
C PHE A 83 8.19 28.83 2.09
N ASP A 84 9.03 28.17 1.30
CA ASP A 84 9.83 26.95 1.50
C ASP A 84 9.07 25.61 1.56
N GLU A 85 8.86 25.03 0.38
CA GLU A 85 8.48 23.63 0.19
C GLU A 85 9.76 22.79 0.05
N LYS A 86 10.25 22.22 1.17
CA LYS A 86 11.30 21.21 1.10
C LYS A 86 10.70 19.95 0.49
N ILE A 87 10.92 19.75 -0.81
CA ILE A 87 10.48 18.55 -1.52
C ILE A 87 11.61 17.52 -1.50
N ILE A 88 11.45 16.45 -0.73
CA ILE A 88 12.33 15.28 -0.80
C ILE A 88 11.73 14.34 -1.84
N ARG A 89 12.53 13.94 -2.83
CA ARG A 89 12.12 12.96 -3.84
C ARG A 89 13.03 11.75 -3.78
N ARG A 90 12.45 10.56 -3.70
CA ARG A 90 13.17 9.28 -3.80
C ARG A 90 12.52 8.45 -4.89
N SER A 91 13.33 7.75 -5.67
CA SER A 91 12.85 6.85 -6.71
C SER A 91 13.53 5.50 -6.57
N LYS A 92 12.76 4.43 -6.73
CA LYS A 92 13.24 3.06 -6.70
C LYS A 92 12.77 2.33 -7.95
N THR A 93 13.74 1.82 -8.71
CA THR A 93 13.47 1.08 -9.94
C THR A 93 13.48 -0.42 -9.68
N PHE A 94 12.46 -1.09 -10.17
CA PHE A 94 12.32 -2.54 -10.22
C PHE A 94 12.39 -2.98 -11.67
N GLN A 95 13.10 -4.06 -11.92
CA GLN A 95 13.24 -4.64 -13.24
C GLN A 95 12.68 -6.06 -13.22
N LEU A 96 11.70 -6.32 -14.06
CA LEU A 96 11.09 -7.64 -14.24
C LEU A 96 11.47 -8.18 -15.62
N SER A 97 12.10 -9.35 -15.66
CA SER A 97 12.44 -10.04 -16.90
C SER A 97 12.10 -11.52 -16.83
N TYR A 98 12.00 -12.17 -17.99
CA TYR A 98 11.79 -13.61 -18.09
C TYR A 98 12.99 -14.28 -18.76
N HIS A 99 13.43 -15.40 -18.20
CA HIS A 99 14.53 -16.18 -18.72
C HIS A 99 13.99 -17.46 -19.37
N ALA A 100 13.90 -17.50 -20.69
CA ALA A 100 13.23 -18.57 -21.43
C ALA A 100 13.89 -19.96 -21.25
N LEU A 101 15.21 -20.01 -21.03
CA LEU A 101 15.94 -21.26 -20.85
C LEU A 101 15.61 -21.94 -19.52
N THR A 102 15.59 -21.15 -18.43
CA THR A 102 15.29 -21.65 -17.08
C THR A 102 13.80 -21.57 -16.76
N ARG A 103 13.00 -20.91 -17.61
CA ARG A 103 11.57 -20.65 -17.42
C ARG A 103 11.24 -19.92 -16.13
N GLN A 104 12.12 -18.99 -15.75
CA GLN A 104 11.99 -18.25 -14.49
C GLN A 104 11.82 -16.76 -14.76
N TYR A 105 10.96 -16.15 -13.95
CA TYR A 105 10.85 -14.70 -13.84
C TYR A 105 11.95 -14.20 -12.92
N ARG A 106 12.64 -13.13 -13.29
CA ARG A 106 13.66 -12.49 -12.48
C ARG A 106 13.21 -11.08 -12.14
N LEU A 107 13.11 -10.81 -10.85
CA LEU A 107 12.90 -9.48 -10.30
C LEU A 107 14.23 -8.95 -9.80
N SER A 108 14.64 -7.78 -10.28
CA SER A 108 15.84 -7.09 -9.83
C SER A 108 15.47 -5.76 -9.20
N THR A 109 16.08 -5.45 -8.06
CA THR A 109 15.86 -4.22 -7.31
C THR A 109 17.22 -3.68 -6.88
N GLY A 110 17.82 -2.84 -7.71
CA GLY A 110 19.22 -2.44 -7.55
C GLY A 110 20.14 -3.65 -7.63
N ALA A 111 20.88 -3.94 -6.55
CA ALA A 111 21.81 -5.07 -6.46
C ALA A 111 21.14 -6.40 -6.07
N LEU A 112 19.88 -6.38 -5.62
CA LEU A 112 19.18 -7.59 -5.24
C LEU A 112 18.49 -8.22 -6.46
N HIS A 113 18.77 -9.48 -6.72
CA HIS A 113 18.13 -10.27 -7.77
C HIS A 113 17.43 -11.47 -7.15
N GLN A 114 16.15 -11.64 -7.46
CA GLN A 114 15.35 -12.78 -7.02
C GLN A 114 14.71 -13.44 -8.24
N SER A 115 14.67 -14.77 -8.25
CA SER A 115 14.06 -15.56 -9.31
C SER A 115 12.83 -16.29 -8.79
N PHE A 116 11.79 -16.35 -9.61
CA PHE A 116 10.48 -16.91 -9.29
C PHE A 116 10.01 -17.81 -10.44
N ASP A 117 9.23 -18.82 -10.12
CA ASP A 117 8.73 -19.78 -11.12
C ASP A 117 7.41 -19.30 -11.76
N SER A 118 6.72 -18.33 -11.14
CA SER A 118 5.48 -17.74 -11.66
C SER A 118 5.51 -16.20 -11.68
N LEU A 119 4.80 -15.62 -12.65
CA LEU A 119 4.67 -14.16 -12.77
C LEU A 119 3.93 -13.57 -11.57
N ASP A 120 2.83 -14.21 -11.14
CA ASP A 120 2.04 -13.76 -9.99
C ASP A 120 2.88 -13.68 -8.72
N GLU A 121 3.75 -14.65 -8.46
CA GLU A 121 4.66 -14.62 -7.31
C GLU A 121 5.66 -13.45 -7.39
N ALA A 122 6.25 -13.22 -8.56
CA ALA A 122 7.14 -12.08 -8.78
C ALA A 122 6.41 -10.75 -8.54
N LEU A 123 5.16 -10.62 -9.02
CA LEU A 123 4.32 -9.45 -8.80
C LEU A 123 3.91 -9.28 -7.34
N ARG A 124 3.61 -10.37 -6.61
CA ARG A 124 3.32 -10.33 -5.17
C ARG A 124 4.49 -9.84 -4.34
N VAL A 125 5.71 -10.15 -4.74
CA VAL A 125 6.92 -9.63 -4.06
C VAL A 125 7.14 -8.17 -4.45
N MET A 126 7.04 -7.83 -5.74
CA MET A 126 7.22 -6.46 -6.23
C MET A 126 6.18 -5.48 -5.68
N SER A 127 4.95 -5.93 -5.51
CA SER A 127 3.85 -5.15 -4.91
C SER A 127 4.09 -4.79 -3.45
N ARG A 128 4.90 -5.57 -2.73
CA ARG A 128 5.19 -5.35 -1.30
C ARG A 128 6.47 -4.55 -1.16
N LEU A 129 6.34 -3.23 -1.07
CA LEU A 129 7.45 -2.40 -0.63
C LEU A 129 7.59 -2.52 0.88
N ARG A 130 8.71 -3.11 1.30
CA ARG A 130 9.10 -3.26 2.71
C ARG A 130 10.47 -2.65 2.93
N ASN A 131 10.62 -1.98 4.07
CA ASN A 131 11.88 -1.39 4.53
C ASN A 131 12.61 -0.54 3.47
N TRP A 132 11.87 0.20 2.63
CA TRP A 132 12.51 1.10 1.68
C TRP A 132 12.85 2.40 2.41
N GLN A 133 14.12 2.61 2.72
CA GLN A 133 14.57 3.86 3.33
C GLN A 133 14.34 5.02 2.37
N VAL A 134 13.49 5.97 2.78
CA VAL A 134 13.10 7.13 1.97
C VAL A 134 13.54 8.45 2.61
N LEU A 135 13.78 8.45 3.92
CA LEU A 135 14.18 9.64 4.67
C LEU A 135 15.36 9.28 5.57
N GLU A 136 16.41 10.09 5.53
CA GLU A 136 17.54 9.98 6.44
C GLU A 136 17.29 10.76 7.74
N LYS A 137 18.01 10.38 8.80
CA LYS A 137 17.96 11.08 10.09
C LYS A 137 18.33 12.56 9.93
N GLY A 138 17.42 13.45 10.33
CA GLY A 138 17.60 14.90 10.23
C GLY A 138 17.05 15.54 8.95
N GLU A 139 16.56 14.75 7.98
CA GLU A 139 15.89 15.33 6.81
C GLU A 139 14.52 15.93 7.14
N VAL A 140 13.86 15.41 8.17
CA VAL A 140 12.54 15.85 8.66
C VAL A 140 12.63 16.44 10.06
N LYS A 141 11.80 17.44 10.35
CA LYS A 141 11.70 18.09 11.65
C LYS A 141 10.53 17.49 12.43
N THR A 142 10.78 17.04 13.65
CA THR A 142 9.75 16.53 14.55
C THR A 142 8.69 17.61 14.84
N GLY A 143 7.42 17.21 14.95
CA GLY A 143 6.31 18.12 15.25
C GLY A 143 5.80 18.95 14.08
N GLN A 144 6.36 18.80 12.89
CA GLN A 144 5.83 19.40 11.65
C GLN A 144 5.02 18.38 10.87
N THR A 145 3.92 18.81 10.25
CA THR A 145 3.13 17.95 9.37
C THR A 145 3.67 18.03 7.95
N TYR A 146 3.96 16.86 7.38
CA TYR A 146 4.38 16.68 6.00
C TYR A 146 3.28 15.96 5.21
N LEU A 147 3.24 16.20 3.91
CA LEU A 147 2.42 15.46 2.97
C LEU A 147 3.32 14.51 2.20
N ALA A 148 3.15 13.22 2.45
CA ALA A 148 3.84 12.18 1.72
C ALA A 148 2.99 11.78 0.50
N GLY A 149 3.65 11.51 -0.62
CA GLY A 149 3.05 11.02 -1.85
C GLY A 149 3.81 9.79 -2.35
N LEU A 150 3.08 8.75 -2.73
CA LEU A 150 3.63 7.55 -3.35
C LEU A 150 2.92 7.29 -4.67
N ARG A 151 3.70 7.02 -5.71
CA ARG A 151 3.22 6.61 -7.01
C ARG A 151 4.09 5.49 -7.54
N MET A 152 3.50 4.57 -8.30
CA MET A 152 4.26 3.60 -9.09
C MET A 152 3.84 3.65 -10.54
N ARG A 153 4.81 3.60 -11.45
CA ARG A 153 4.55 3.58 -12.89
C ARG A 153 5.49 2.67 -13.64
N LEU A 154 5.04 2.15 -14.76
CA LEU A 154 5.86 1.48 -15.74
C LEU A 154 6.65 2.55 -16.53
N ASP A 155 7.97 2.46 -16.49
CA ASP A 155 8.86 3.35 -17.21
C ASP A 155 9.24 2.76 -18.58
N LEU A 156 8.52 3.21 -19.60
CA LEU A 156 8.72 2.77 -20.98
C LEU A 156 9.98 3.38 -21.62
N THR A 157 10.54 4.45 -21.04
CA THR A 157 11.70 5.14 -21.60
C THR A 157 12.98 4.32 -21.52
N GLN A 158 13.03 3.37 -20.59
CA GLN A 158 14.14 2.43 -20.41
C GLN A 158 14.02 1.20 -21.32
N MET A 159 12.88 1.02 -21.99
CA MET A 159 12.72 -0.06 -22.96
C MET A 159 13.38 0.29 -24.29
N ALA A 160 13.75 -0.75 -25.07
CA ALA A 160 14.33 -0.58 -26.39
C ALA A 160 13.46 0.31 -27.28
N LYS A 161 14.12 1.13 -28.12
CA LYS A 161 13.46 2.18 -28.92
C LYS A 161 12.37 1.64 -29.86
N THR A 162 12.45 0.37 -30.26
CA THR A 162 11.42 -0.33 -31.05
C THR A 162 10.11 -0.53 -30.27
N PHE A 163 10.17 -0.78 -28.96
CA PHE A 163 8.99 -0.91 -28.11
C PHE A 163 8.38 0.44 -27.75
N GLN A 164 9.18 1.50 -27.65
CA GLN A 164 8.68 2.86 -27.39
C GLN A 164 7.69 3.33 -28.46
N VAL A 165 7.91 2.98 -29.72
CA VAL A 165 6.99 3.28 -30.84
C VAL A 165 5.64 2.57 -30.67
N SER A 166 5.67 1.32 -30.19
CA SER A 166 4.44 0.54 -29.96
C SER A 166 3.66 1.02 -28.73
N ALA A 167 4.34 1.56 -27.73
CA ALA A 167 3.72 2.08 -26.52
C ALA A 167 3.08 3.46 -26.72
N LEU A 168 3.66 4.32 -27.56
CA LEU A 168 3.05 5.61 -27.96
C LEU A 168 1.72 5.42 -28.70
N ALA A 169 1.59 4.33 -29.46
CA ALA A 169 0.38 4.03 -30.21
C ALA A 169 -0.69 3.29 -29.38
N ASN A 170 -0.35 2.75 -28.21
CA ASN A 170 -1.22 1.82 -27.52
C ASN A 170 -1.26 2.00 -25.98
N LYS A 171 -2.45 2.29 -25.47
CA LYS A 171 -2.74 2.50 -24.04
C LYS A 171 -2.48 1.25 -23.19
N ASP A 172 -2.42 0.06 -23.80
CA ASP A 172 -2.05 -1.20 -23.14
C ASP A 172 -0.68 -1.13 -22.43
N TRP A 173 0.23 -0.24 -22.87
CA TRP A 173 1.54 -0.07 -22.26
C TRP A 173 1.58 1.00 -21.17
N ASN A 174 0.52 1.79 -21.01
CA ASN A 174 0.46 2.84 -20.00
C ASN A 174 -0.07 2.28 -18.68
N LEU A 175 0.83 1.71 -17.88
CA LEU A 175 0.50 1.22 -16.55
C LEU A 175 1.09 2.15 -15.48
N SER A 176 0.23 2.95 -14.86
CA SER A 176 0.63 3.90 -13.82
C SER A 176 -0.44 4.02 -12.74
N SER A 177 -0.02 4.19 -11.49
CA SER A 177 -0.91 4.57 -10.39
C SER A 177 -1.12 6.08 -10.36
N ASP A 178 -2.22 6.50 -9.78
CA ASP A 178 -2.36 7.86 -9.29
C ASP A 178 -1.43 8.12 -8.08
N TRP A 179 -1.19 9.40 -7.79
CA TRP A 179 -0.48 9.80 -6.59
C TRP A 179 -1.35 9.55 -5.37
N HIS A 180 -0.95 8.60 -4.53
CA HIS A 180 -1.59 8.42 -3.24
C HIS A 180 -0.90 9.30 -2.20
N ARG A 181 -1.64 10.25 -1.63
CA ARG A 181 -1.11 11.23 -0.67
C ARG A 181 -1.69 11.03 0.72
N TRP A 182 -0.85 11.13 1.73
CA TRP A 182 -1.25 11.04 3.13
C TRP A 182 -0.44 12.02 3.98
N SER A 183 -1.03 12.49 5.08
CA SER A 183 -0.32 13.32 6.06
C SER A 183 0.55 12.43 6.95
N PHE A 184 1.76 12.90 7.22
CA PHE A 184 2.72 12.24 8.08
C PHE A 184 3.32 13.27 9.04
N THR A 185 3.29 12.95 10.33
CA THR A 185 3.94 13.73 11.37
C THR A 185 5.03 12.86 12.01
N PRO A 186 6.31 13.14 11.76
CA PRO A 186 7.40 12.41 12.39
C PRO A 186 7.29 12.56 13.91
N THR A 187 7.22 11.42 14.58
CA THR A 187 7.39 11.29 16.03
C THR A 187 8.81 10.84 16.26
N ASP A 188 9.57 11.55 17.09
CA ASP A 188 10.86 11.06 17.57
C ASP A 188 10.61 9.66 18.14
N GLY A 189 11.25 8.65 17.53
CA GLY A 189 11.02 7.24 17.76
C GLY A 189 11.41 6.78 19.16
N THR A 190 10.82 7.36 20.19
CA THR A 190 10.63 6.70 21.46
C THR A 190 9.50 5.70 21.19
N PRO A 191 9.78 4.39 21.03
CA PRO A 191 8.72 3.42 21.23
C PRO A 191 8.12 3.78 22.57
N ALA A 192 6.84 4.16 22.58
CA ALA A 192 6.11 4.27 23.82
C ALA A 192 6.22 2.88 24.45
N THR A 193 7.17 2.73 25.37
CA THR A 193 7.20 1.63 26.31
C THR A 193 5.77 1.59 26.81
N PRO A 194 5.01 0.50 26.58
CA PRO A 194 3.73 0.38 27.25
C PRO A 194 4.09 0.46 28.73
N THR A 195 3.82 1.61 29.34
CA THR A 195 3.83 1.78 30.78
C THR A 195 2.73 0.85 31.26
N VAL A 196 3.10 -0.42 31.45
CA VAL A 196 2.36 -1.34 32.28
C VAL A 196 2.20 -0.58 33.59
N PRO A 197 0.98 -0.20 34.00
CA PRO A 197 0.80 0.33 35.33
C PRO A 197 1.18 -0.82 36.27
N VAL A 198 2.39 -0.73 36.82
CA VAL A 198 2.87 -1.61 37.88
C VAL A 198 1.92 -1.33 39.04
N THR A 199 0.88 -2.16 39.15
CA THR A 199 -0.03 -2.14 40.29
C THR A 199 0.82 -2.48 41.51
N PRO A 200 1.02 -1.56 42.47
CA PRO A 200 1.78 -1.90 43.66
C PRO A 200 0.98 -2.96 44.42
N ALA A 201 1.61 -4.12 44.59
CA ALA A 201 1.12 -5.17 45.46
C ALA A 201 0.83 -4.60 46.85
N ALA A 202 -0.42 -4.73 47.27
CA ALA A 202 -0.89 -4.35 48.59
C ALA A 202 -0.09 -5.07 49.69
N PRO A 203 0.46 -4.37 50.69
CA PRO A 203 0.97 -5.01 51.88
C PRO A 203 -0.18 -5.40 52.82
N ALA A 204 0.08 -6.46 53.56
CA ALA A 204 -0.84 -7.22 54.40
C ALA A 204 -1.50 -6.44 55.55
N LEU A 205 -2.72 -6.88 55.87
CA LEU A 205 -3.31 -7.11 57.20
C LEU A 205 -3.20 -6.00 58.26
N SER A 206 -4.35 -5.40 58.61
CA SER A 206 -4.57 -4.74 59.90
C SER A 206 -5.71 -5.44 60.67
N PRO A 207 -5.56 -5.70 61.98
CA PRO A 207 -6.57 -6.38 62.80
C PRO A 207 -7.66 -5.40 63.29
N THR A 208 -8.90 -5.90 63.31
CA THR A 208 -10.09 -5.23 63.88
C THR A 208 -10.24 -5.56 65.36
N THR A 209 -10.50 -4.57 66.24
CA THR A 209 -11.27 -4.69 67.50
C THR A 209 -11.70 -3.28 68.00
N PRO A 210 -12.88 -3.13 68.65
CA PRO A 210 -13.70 -1.90 68.72
C PRO A 210 -13.57 -1.19 70.11
N PRO A 211 -14.40 -0.19 70.55
CA PRO A 211 -15.85 -0.33 70.83
C PRO A 211 -16.72 0.92 70.52
N GLY A 212 -18.04 0.72 70.46
CA GLY A 212 -19.03 1.78 70.56
C GLY A 212 -20.03 1.49 71.69
N PRO A 213 -20.43 2.51 72.46
CA PRO A 213 -21.85 2.72 72.78
C PRO A 213 -22.19 4.25 72.74
N PRO A 214 -23.44 4.73 73.00
CA PRO A 214 -24.57 4.05 73.66
C PRO A 214 -25.99 4.24 73.06
N VAL A 215 -26.87 3.32 73.50
CA VAL A 215 -28.28 3.47 73.93
C VAL A 215 -29.31 4.05 72.94
N ALA A 216 -30.29 3.19 72.60
CA ALA A 216 -31.66 3.61 72.32
C ALA A 216 -32.63 2.69 73.07
N THR A 217 -33.60 3.35 73.72
CA THR A 217 -34.62 2.84 74.64
C THR A 217 -35.65 1.94 73.95
N GLU A 218 -35.93 0.82 74.59
CA GLU A 218 -37.04 -0.09 74.31
C GLU A 218 -38.34 0.49 74.90
N SER A 219 -39.38 0.63 74.08
CA SER A 219 -40.76 0.89 74.52
C SER A 219 -41.73 0.28 73.52
N ALA A 220 -42.29 -0.87 73.88
CA ALA A 220 -43.46 -1.45 73.25
C ALA A 220 -44.22 -2.31 74.28
N ALA A 221 -45.46 -1.93 74.59
CA ALA A 221 -46.50 -2.86 75.03
C ALA A 221 -47.85 -2.19 74.84
N GLY A 222 -48.65 -2.80 73.95
CA GLY A 222 -49.98 -2.34 73.59
C GLY A 222 -51.02 -2.70 74.64
N GLU A 223 -52.01 -1.81 74.70
CA GLU A 223 -53.30 -1.99 75.35
C GLU A 223 -54.28 -2.56 74.32
N GLY A 224 -54.98 -3.64 74.66
CA GLY A 224 -55.93 -4.32 73.75
C GLY A 224 -56.93 -5.14 74.54
N LYS A 225 -58.18 -4.66 74.49
CA LYS A 225 -59.39 -5.12 75.16
C LYS A 225 -59.99 -6.38 74.54
#